data_AF-A0AAU9U1Z9-F1
#
_entry.id   AF-A0AAU9U1Z9-F1
#
_cell.length_a   1.000
_cell.length_b   1.000
_cell.length_c   1.000
_cell.angle_alpha   90.00
_cell.angle_beta   90.00
_cell.angle_gamma   90.00
#
_symmetry.space_group_name_H-M   'P 1'
#
loop_
_entity.id
_entity.type
_entity.pdbx_description
1 polymer ?
#
loop_
_entity_poly.entity_id
_entity_poly.type
_entity_poly.pdbx_seq_one_letter_code
_entity_poly.pdbx_strand_id
1 'polypeptide(L)'
;MEPSTKKRRGEWTETQLKSALQAVKSCQMSQRKAAETYGIPRRTLRNHIESGSMEKITGRVPILNKSQEKDLCKRILSQIGMPLTPKIVRKQAYEFCKSNNIPNFFNDKKNIAGKKIFETQSRNIASKGSIVKSRQSTKTQQANSFKAF
;
A
#
# COMPACT_ATOMS: atom_id res chain seq x y z
N MET A 1 23.22 19.50 -24.35
CA MET A 1 23.17 18.50 -23.26
C MET A 1 21.70 18.15 -23.05
N GLU A 2 21.25 17.00 -23.53
CA GLU A 2 19.87 16.52 -23.32
C GLU A 2 19.68 16.08 -21.86
N PRO A 3 18.59 16.47 -21.18
CA PRO A 3 18.38 16.11 -19.79
C PRO A 3 18.22 14.60 -19.64
N SER A 4 19.09 14.00 -18.81
CA SER A 4 18.97 12.61 -18.36
C SER A 4 17.68 12.44 -17.55
N THR A 5 16.59 12.08 -18.22
CA THR A 5 15.30 11.80 -17.60
C THR A 5 15.35 10.44 -16.91
N LYS A 6 15.84 10.43 -15.66
CA LYS A 6 15.73 9.24 -14.80
C LYS A 6 14.24 8.89 -14.64
N LYS A 7 13.77 7.88 -15.36
CA LYS A 7 12.40 7.36 -15.27
C LYS A 7 12.08 7.04 -13.81
N ARG A 8 11.05 7.65 -13.23
CA ARG A 8 10.64 7.35 -11.86
C ARG A 8 10.02 5.97 -11.85
N ARG A 9 10.29 5.20 -10.79
CA ARG A 9 9.77 3.84 -10.67
C ARG A 9 8.24 3.87 -10.62
N GLY A 10 7.59 3.13 -11.51
CA GLY A 10 6.14 2.91 -11.48
C GLY A 10 5.30 4.06 -12.03
N GLU A 11 5.79 4.82 -13.02
CA GLU A 11 5.02 5.86 -13.72
C GLU A 11 3.79 5.32 -14.49
N TRP A 12 3.80 4.05 -14.88
CA TRP A 12 2.70 3.43 -15.63
C TRP A 12 1.42 3.28 -14.79
N THR A 13 0.25 3.43 -15.40
CA THR A 13 -1.06 3.34 -14.72
C THR A 13 -1.60 1.91 -14.71
N GLU A 14 -2.58 1.63 -13.84
CA GLU A 14 -3.28 0.34 -13.83
C GLU A 14 -4.07 0.10 -15.12
N THR A 15 -4.58 1.17 -15.76
CA THR A 15 -5.25 1.09 -17.06
C THR A 15 -4.29 0.65 -18.15
N GLN A 16 -3.08 1.22 -18.22
CA GLN A 16 -2.03 0.80 -19.15
C GLN A 16 -1.65 -0.67 -18.94
N LEU A 17 -1.54 -1.12 -17.70
CA LEU A 17 -1.27 -2.52 -17.38
C LEU A 17 -2.37 -3.45 -17.92
N LYS A 18 -3.65 -3.10 -17.69
CA LYS A 18 -4.79 -3.90 -18.16
C LYS A 18 -4.84 -3.97 -19.69
N SER A 19 -4.66 -2.85 -20.38
CA SER A 19 -4.61 -2.81 -21.84
C SER A 19 -3.44 -3.62 -22.40
N ALA A 20 -2.25 -3.52 -21.79
CA ALA A 20 -1.08 -4.31 -22.18
C ALA A 20 -1.32 -5.81 -22.03
N LEU A 21 -1.89 -6.24 -20.89
CA LEU A 21 -2.21 -7.63 -20.64
C LEU A 21 -3.26 -8.17 -21.60
N GLN A 22 -4.30 -7.38 -21.88
CA GLN A 22 -5.34 -7.76 -22.86
C GLN A 22 -4.75 -7.93 -24.26
N ALA A 23 -3.94 -6.98 -24.72
CA ALA A 23 -3.32 -7.03 -26.04
C ALA A 23 -2.35 -8.21 -26.22
N VAL A 24 -1.66 -8.62 -25.15
CA VAL A 24 -0.83 -9.83 -25.16
C VAL A 24 -1.69 -11.10 -25.14
N LYS A 25 -2.75 -11.14 -24.33
CA LYS A 25 -3.66 -12.30 -24.25
C LYS A 25 -4.45 -12.53 -25.54
N SER A 26 -4.83 -11.48 -26.25
CA SER A 26 -5.51 -11.55 -27.55
C SER A 26 -4.55 -11.74 -28.74
N CYS A 27 -3.27 -12.03 -28.47
CA CYS A 27 -2.21 -12.21 -29.46
C CYS A 27 -2.02 -11.03 -30.45
N GLN A 28 -2.51 -9.83 -30.10
CA GLN A 28 -2.41 -8.64 -30.94
C GLN A 28 -0.98 -8.09 -30.99
N MET A 29 -0.20 -8.29 -29.93
CA MET A 29 1.18 -7.85 -29.86
C MET A 29 2.05 -8.75 -28.98
N SER A 30 3.34 -8.80 -29.29
CA SER A 30 4.33 -9.52 -28.47
C SER A 30 4.54 -8.81 -27.13
N GLN A 31 4.98 -9.55 -26.10
CA GLN A 31 5.28 -9.00 -24.78
C GLN A 31 6.26 -7.82 -24.82
N ARG A 32 7.24 -7.88 -25.72
CA ARG A 32 8.22 -6.82 -25.91
C ARG A 32 7.56 -5.56 -26.48
N LYS A 33 6.77 -5.72 -27.55
CA LYS A 33 6.08 -4.60 -28.20
C LYS A 33 5.07 -3.95 -27.23
N ALA A 34 4.32 -4.74 -26.47
CA ALA A 34 3.43 -4.25 -25.43
C ALA A 34 4.17 -3.43 -24.36
N ALA A 35 5.31 -3.92 -23.88
CA ALA A 35 6.12 -3.22 -22.89
C ALA A 35 6.58 -1.83 -23.37
N GLU A 36 7.00 -1.74 -24.63
CA GLU A 36 7.43 -0.49 -25.26
C GLU A 36 6.24 0.47 -25.48
N THR A 37 5.14 -0.02 -26.06
CA THR A 37 3.94 0.79 -26.36
C THR A 37 3.28 1.37 -25.11
N TYR A 38 3.16 0.58 -24.03
CA TYR A 38 2.48 1.00 -22.81
C TYR A 38 3.44 1.58 -21.75
N GLY A 39 4.75 1.67 -22.04
CA GLY A 39 5.75 2.22 -21.12
C GLY A 39 5.96 1.40 -19.85
N ILE A 40 5.67 0.09 -19.89
CA ILE A 40 5.78 -0.82 -18.75
C ILE A 40 7.10 -1.59 -18.87
N PRO A 41 7.92 -1.69 -17.80
CA PRO A 41 9.13 -2.51 -17.86
C PRO A 41 8.80 -3.96 -18.23
N ARG A 42 9.53 -4.52 -19.21
CA ARG A 42 9.28 -5.87 -19.74
C ARG A 42 9.17 -6.94 -18.65
N ARG A 43 10.05 -6.88 -17.64
CA ARG A 43 10.03 -7.82 -16.51
C ARG A 43 8.76 -7.68 -15.66
N THR A 44 8.28 -6.46 -15.46
CA THR A 44 7.02 -6.21 -14.74
C THR A 44 5.85 -6.81 -15.51
N LEU A 45 5.76 -6.55 -16.82
CA LEU A 45 4.69 -7.11 -17.65
C LEU A 45 4.70 -8.65 -17.63
N ARG A 46 5.89 -9.26 -17.75
CA ARG A 46 6.06 -10.72 -17.65
C ARG A 46 5.56 -11.27 -16.32
N ASN A 47 5.93 -10.66 -15.19
CA ASN A 47 5.47 -11.09 -13.87
C ASN A 47 3.93 -11.03 -13.75
N HIS A 48 3.29 -10.02 -14.35
CA HIS A 48 1.82 -9.90 -14.36
C HIS A 48 1.16 -10.96 -15.25
N ILE A 49 1.81 -11.36 -16.35
CA ILE A 49 1.35 -12.47 -17.19
C ILE A 49 1.43 -13.79 -16.42
N GLU A 50 2.56 -14.06 -15.76
CA GLU A 50 2.78 -15.29 -15.00
C GLU A 50 1.86 -15.39 -13.77
N SER A 51 1.67 -14.28 -13.05
CA SER A 51 0.78 -14.23 -11.87
C SER A 51 -0.71 -14.09 -12.21
N GLY A 52 -1.05 -13.69 -13.44
CA GLY A 52 -2.41 -13.33 -13.84
C GLY A 52 -2.98 -12.07 -13.19
N SER A 53 -2.21 -11.36 -12.35
CA SER A 53 -2.69 -10.18 -11.63
C SER A 53 -2.83 -8.97 -12.54
N MET A 54 -4.01 -8.35 -12.53
CA MET A 54 -4.30 -7.10 -13.25
C MET A 54 -4.16 -5.85 -12.37
N GLU A 55 -3.94 -6.03 -11.07
CA GLU A 55 -3.83 -4.91 -10.13
C GLU A 55 -2.39 -4.39 -10.09
N LYS A 56 -2.25 -3.05 -10.13
CA LYS A 56 -0.95 -2.42 -9.94
C LYS A 56 -0.56 -2.49 -8.46
N ILE A 57 0.28 -3.46 -8.12
CA ILE A 57 0.88 -3.57 -6.79
C ILE A 57 2.32 -3.10 -6.86
N THR A 58 2.64 -2.04 -6.12
CA THR A 58 4.01 -1.57 -5.94
C THR A 58 4.47 -1.80 -4.52
N GLY A 59 5.63 -2.45 -4.36
CA GLY A 59 6.22 -2.75 -3.05
C GLY A 59 5.82 -4.13 -2.52
N ARG A 60 5.71 -4.24 -1.20
CA ARG A 60 5.42 -5.51 -0.52
C ARG A 60 3.94 -5.88 -0.68
N VAL A 61 3.67 -7.14 -1.01
CA VAL A 61 2.30 -7.66 -1.11
C VAL A 61 1.64 -7.67 0.27
N PRO A 62 0.34 -7.32 0.37
CA PRO A 62 -0.41 -7.46 1.61
C PRO A 62 -0.43 -8.91 2.10
N ILE A 63 -0.31 -9.11 3.42
CA ILE A 63 -0.47 -10.43 4.08
C ILE A 63 -1.94 -10.81 4.23
N LEU A 64 -2.85 -9.84 4.28
CA LEU A 64 -4.27 -10.06 4.54
C LEU A 64 -5.05 -9.82 3.25
N ASN A 65 -6.06 -10.64 3.00
CA ASN A 65 -6.99 -10.44 1.90
C ASN A 65 -7.98 -9.32 2.23
N LYS A 66 -8.59 -8.71 1.20
CA LYS A 66 -9.58 -7.63 1.36
C LYS A 66 -10.75 -7.99 2.30
N SER A 67 -11.15 -9.27 2.36
CA SER A 67 -12.18 -9.73 3.31
C SER A 67 -11.65 -9.75 4.75
N GLN A 68 -10.48 -10.34 4.95
CA GLN A 68 -9.83 -10.43 6.25
C GLN A 68 -9.51 -9.05 6.84
N GLU A 69 -9.14 -8.09 5.99
CA GLU A 69 -8.95 -6.69 6.40
C GLU A 69 -10.26 -6.08 6.93
N LYS A 70 -11.41 -6.35 6.28
CA LYS A 70 -12.71 -5.86 6.76
C LYS A 70 -13.07 -6.47 8.11
N ASP A 71 -12.82 -7.76 8.29
CA ASP A 71 -13.11 -8.45 9.54
C ASP A 71 -12.23 -7.93 10.69
N LEU A 72 -10.94 -7.70 10.41
CA LEU A 72 -10.03 -7.05 11.35
C LEU A 72 -10.50 -5.62 11.69
N CYS A 73 -10.94 -4.83 10.71
CA CYS A 73 -11.47 -3.49 10.94
C CYS A 73 -12.71 -3.51 11.83
N LYS A 74 -13.67 -4.41 11.56
CA LYS A 74 -14.87 -4.58 12.40
C LYS A 74 -14.50 -4.92 13.84
N ARG A 75 -13.56 -5.83 14.05
CA ARG A 75 -13.05 -6.21 15.37
C ARG A 75 -12.39 -5.05 16.10
N ILE A 76 -11.64 -4.20 15.41
CA ILE A 76 -11.01 -3.02 16.02
C ILE A 76 -12.05 -1.97 16.37
N LEU A 77 -13.03 -1.75 15.51
CA LEU A 77 -14.11 -0.78 15.72
C LEU A 77 -15.07 -1.18 16.84
N SER A 78 -15.28 -2.48 17.05
CA SER A 78 -16.13 -2.99 18.14
C SER A 78 -15.53 -2.80 19.53
N GLN A 79 -14.24 -2.48 19.63
CA GLN A 79 -13.59 -2.08 20.89
C GLN A 79 -13.98 -0.62 21.23
N ILE A 80 -15.28 -0.41 21.47
CA ILE A 80 -15.85 0.88 21.84
C ILE A 80 -15.28 1.31 23.20
N GLY A 81 -14.74 2.53 23.28
CA GLY A 81 -14.24 3.12 24.53
C GLY A 81 -12.71 3.15 24.69
N MET A 82 -11.93 2.60 23.74
CA MET A 82 -10.46 2.67 23.78
C MET A 82 -9.93 3.68 22.74
N PRO A 83 -8.92 4.52 23.08
CA PRO A 83 -8.25 5.33 22.07
C PRO A 83 -7.57 4.44 21.03
N LEU A 84 -7.89 4.64 19.75
CA LEU A 84 -7.30 3.90 18.63
C LEU A 84 -5.84 4.30 18.43
N THR A 85 -4.94 3.74 19.24
CA THR A 85 -3.50 3.95 19.10
C THR A 85 -2.90 2.99 18.06
N PRO A 86 -1.85 3.41 17.32
CA PRO A 86 -1.15 2.51 16.39
C PRO A 86 -0.57 1.26 17.06
N LYS A 87 -0.35 1.27 18.38
CA LYS A 87 0.14 0.10 19.12
C LYS A 87 -0.96 -0.95 19.27
N ILE A 88 -2.17 -0.54 19.63
CA ILE A 88 -3.33 -1.43 19.76
C ILE A 88 -3.64 -2.09 18.42
N VAL A 89 -3.70 -1.30 17.35
CA VAL A 89 -4.03 -1.81 16.02
C VAL A 89 -3.02 -2.88 15.56
N ARG A 90 -1.72 -2.67 15.81
CA ARG A 90 -0.68 -3.64 15.47
C ARG A 90 -0.72 -4.91 16.34
N LYS A 91 -1.18 -4.81 17.58
CA LYS A 91 -1.39 -5.97 18.46
C LYS A 91 -2.59 -6.79 17.99
N GLN A 92 -3.71 -6.13 17.71
CA GLN A 92 -4.91 -6.77 17.15
C GLN A 92 -4.63 -7.46 15.81
N ALA A 93 -3.85 -6.85 14.93
CA ALA A 93 -3.44 -7.48 13.67
C ALA A 93 -2.59 -8.74 13.88
N TYR A 94 -1.71 -8.77 14.88
CA TYR A 94 -0.92 -9.94 15.23
C TYR A 94 -1.83 -11.07 15.76
N GLU A 95 -2.69 -10.75 16.73
CA GLU A 95 -3.66 -11.69 17.30
C GLU A 95 -4.56 -12.26 16.21
N PHE A 96 -5.08 -11.43 15.31
CA PHE A 96 -5.91 -11.87 14.19
C PHE A 96 -5.18 -12.86 13.27
N CYS A 97 -3.90 -12.63 12.97
CA CYS A 97 -3.13 -13.54 12.12
C CYS A 97 -2.86 -14.88 12.81
N LYS A 98 -2.59 -14.87 14.13
CA LYS A 98 -2.39 -16.10 14.90
C LYS A 98 -3.69 -16.88 15.07
N SER A 99 -4.81 -16.22 15.37
CA SER A 99 -6.12 -16.86 15.49
C SER A 99 -6.60 -17.50 14.19
N ASN A 100 -6.29 -16.90 13.03
CA ASN A 100 -6.70 -17.41 11.72
C ASN A 100 -5.63 -18.28 11.03
N ASN A 101 -4.54 -18.65 11.73
CA ASN A 101 -3.42 -19.41 11.18
C ASN A 101 -2.83 -18.83 9.87
N ILE A 102 -2.77 -17.51 9.77
CA ILE A 102 -2.25 -16.83 8.58
C ILE A 102 -0.72 -16.76 8.71
N PRO A 103 0.03 -17.29 7.72
CA PRO A 103 1.49 -17.22 7.73
C PRO A 103 1.92 -15.76 7.69
N ASN A 104 2.65 -15.34 8.72
CA ASN A 104 3.05 -13.96 8.90
C ASN A 104 4.52 -13.87 9.30
N PHE A 105 5.16 -12.76 8.92
CA PHE A 105 6.54 -12.44 9.27
C PHE A 105 6.60 -11.52 10.50
N PHE A 106 5.68 -11.70 11.46
CA PHE A 106 5.64 -10.87 12.66
C PHE A 106 6.66 -11.35 13.70
N ASN A 107 6.93 -10.48 14.68
CA ASN A 107 7.86 -10.80 15.75
C ASN A 107 7.10 -11.46 16.90
N ASP A 108 7.26 -12.77 17.03
CA ASP A 108 6.60 -13.57 18.07
C ASP A 108 7.07 -13.21 19.49
N LYS A 109 8.29 -12.71 19.67
CA LYS A 109 8.77 -12.27 21.00
C LYS A 109 8.01 -11.07 21.54
N LYS A 110 7.57 -10.18 20.65
CA LYS A 110 6.90 -8.92 21.00
C LYS A 110 5.39 -8.98 20.82
N ASN A 111 4.86 -10.06 20.23
CA ASN A 111 3.43 -10.23 19.91
C ASN A 111 2.81 -9.02 19.19
N ILE A 112 3.58 -8.37 18.31
CA ILE A 112 3.18 -7.12 17.65
C ILE A 112 3.54 -7.15 16.17
N ALA A 113 2.62 -6.70 15.32
CA ALA A 113 2.88 -6.49 13.90
C ALA A 113 3.88 -5.35 13.65
N GLY A 114 4.79 -5.54 12.68
CA GLY A 114 5.76 -4.51 12.29
C GLY A 114 5.08 -3.29 11.65
N LYS A 115 5.57 -2.07 11.97
CA LYS A 115 5.00 -0.79 11.47
C LYS A 115 4.89 -0.74 9.95
N LYS A 116 5.95 -1.15 9.23
CA LYS A 116 6.04 -1.10 7.76
C LYS A 116 5.05 -2.04 7.07
N ILE A 117 4.77 -3.19 7.70
CA ILE A 117 3.80 -4.15 7.19
C ILE A 117 2.39 -3.58 7.39
N PHE A 118 2.08 -3.11 8.60
CA PHE A 118 0.77 -2.51 8.89
C PHE A 118 0.44 -1.33 7.97
N GLU A 119 1.38 -0.41 7.75
CA GLU A 119 1.19 0.73 6.85
C GLU A 119 0.93 0.33 5.38
N THR A 120 1.38 -0.85 4.97
CA THR A 120 1.10 -1.39 3.63
C THR A 120 -0.30 -1.98 3.55
N GLN A 121 -0.76 -2.67 4.60
CA GLN A 121 -2.15 -3.14 4.72
C GLN A 121 -3.14 -1.97 4.79
N SER A 122 -2.86 -0.96 5.62
CA SER A 122 -3.75 0.20 5.77
C SER A 122 -3.89 1.05 4.51
N ARG A 123 -2.90 1.02 3.60
CA ARG A 123 -2.97 1.72 2.31
C ARG A 123 -4.02 1.11 1.37
N ASN A 124 -4.30 -0.18 1.47
CA ASN A 124 -5.35 -0.85 0.69
C ASN A 124 -6.75 -0.55 1.24
N ILE A 125 -6.86 -0.29 2.54
CA ILE A 125 -8.12 0.10 3.21
C ILE A 125 -8.48 1.56 2.90
N ALA A 126 -7.48 2.45 2.84
CA ALA A 126 -7.67 3.89 2.64
C ALA A 126 -7.97 4.33 1.20
N SER A 127 -7.77 3.47 0.19
CA SER A 127 -8.07 3.79 -1.21
C SER A 127 -9.59 3.83 -1.51
N LYS A 128 -10.45 3.48 -0.54
CA LYS A 128 -11.91 3.62 -0.64
C LYS A 128 -12.58 4.26 0.59
N GLY A 129 -11.82 4.86 1.50
CA GLY A 129 -12.39 5.50 2.69
C GLY A 129 -11.37 6.37 3.41
N SER A 130 -11.55 7.68 3.27
CA SER A 130 -11.10 8.78 4.12
C SER A 130 -10.30 8.41 5.37
N ILE A 131 -9.01 8.14 5.24
CA ILE A 131 -8.03 8.33 6.33
C ILE A 131 -6.83 9.06 5.73
N VAL A 132 -7.09 10.29 5.29
CA VAL A 132 -6.03 11.24 4.98
C VAL A 132 -5.34 11.56 6.31
N LYS A 133 -4.07 11.16 6.43
CA LYS A 133 -3.18 11.68 7.47
C LYS A 133 -3.07 13.19 7.24
N SER A 134 -3.84 14.00 7.96
CA SER A 134 -3.53 15.42 8.12
C SER A 134 -2.21 15.51 8.87
N ARG A 135 -1.13 15.76 8.15
CA ARG A 135 0.10 16.28 8.75
C ARG A 135 -0.15 17.77 8.99
N GLN A 136 -0.69 18.15 10.14
CA GLN A 136 -0.51 19.53 10.57
C GLN A 136 0.95 19.69 10.97
N SER A 137 1.69 20.47 10.19
CA SER A 137 3.03 20.89 10.53
C SER A 137 2.96 21.77 11.77
N THR A 138 3.48 21.30 12.89
CA THR A 138 3.83 22.15 14.02
C THR A 138 5.05 22.99 13.61
N LYS A 139 4.82 24.15 12.97
CA LYS A 139 5.83 25.20 12.82
C LYS A 139 5.51 26.33 13.80
N THR A 140 6.31 26.37 14.85
CA THR A 140 6.92 27.55 15.49
C THR A 140 6.25 28.90 15.24
N GLN A 141 5.62 29.47 16.28
CA GLN A 141 5.58 30.92 16.53
C GLN A 141 5.52 31.14 18.04
N GLN A 142 6.68 30.94 18.68
CA GLN A 142 7.01 31.62 19.93
C GLN A 142 7.94 32.75 19.51
N ALA A 143 7.42 33.99 19.50
CA ALA A 143 8.15 35.27 19.57
C ALA A 143 7.26 36.38 19.02
N ASN A 144 6.67 37.15 19.93
CA ASN A 144 6.48 38.60 19.85
C ASN A 144 6.13 39.01 21.29
N SER A 145 7.11 39.07 22.20
CA SER A 145 7.69 40.33 22.67
C SER A 145 6.59 41.35 22.98
N PHE A 146 6.12 41.46 24.22
CA PHE A 146 6.70 42.38 25.20
C PHE A 146 7.51 43.52 24.52
N LYS A 147 6.81 44.62 24.21
CA LYS A 147 7.29 46.01 24.08
C LYS A 147 6.01 46.87 24.01
N ALA A 148 5.60 47.45 25.12
CA ALA A 148 5.92 48.83 25.50
C ALA A 148 5.12 49.84 24.65
N PHE A 149 3.95 50.25 25.17
CA PHE A 149 3.58 51.63 25.49
C PHE A 149 2.32 51.60 26.37
#